data_AF-A0A1V4S2E4-F1
#
_entry.id   AF-A0A1V4S2E4-F1
#
_cell.length_a   1.000
_cell.length_b   1.000
_cell.length_c   1.000
_cell.angle_alpha   90.00
_cell.angle_beta   90.00
_cell.angle_gamma   90.00
#
_symmetry.space_group_name_H-M   'P 1'
#
loop_
_entity.id
_entity.type
_entity.pdbx_description
1 polymer ?
#
loop_
_entity_poly.entity_id
_entity_poly.type
_entity_poly.pdbx_seq_one_letter_code
_entity_poly.pdbx_strand_id
1 'polypeptide(L)'
;MIKPGSRDIKVNMLITGEELEELQRHTWSMAEAFGLDRRVEQYKGKRPIGFYRWDMECLIDVLSMALDDPKEYPDRNSSGYAALKNLWERLKSEYERDFGE
;
A
#
# COMPACT_ATOMS: atom_id res chain seq x y z
N MET A 1 3.62 -14.38 13.96
CA MET A 1 2.56 -13.50 13.45
C MET A 1 2.16 -12.57 14.58
N ILE A 2 2.50 -11.27 14.49
CA ILE A 2 2.07 -10.27 15.47
C ILE A 2 0.56 -10.11 15.31
N LYS A 3 -0.19 -10.25 16.41
CA LYS A 3 -1.63 -9.99 16.41
C LYS A 3 -1.84 -8.55 16.87
N PRO A 4 -2.64 -7.75 16.15
CA PRO A 4 -3.02 -6.44 16.63
C PRO A 4 -3.71 -6.55 17.98
N GLY A 5 -3.30 -5.70 18.92
CA GLY A 5 -3.98 -5.48 20.18
C GLY A 5 -5.31 -4.76 20.00
N SER A 6 -6.13 -4.77 21.04
CA SER A 6 -7.46 -4.12 21.02
C SER A 6 -7.42 -2.59 20.91
N ARG A 7 -6.25 -1.99 21.09
CA ARG A 7 -6.03 -0.53 21.00
C ARG A 7 -5.33 -0.12 19.71
N ASP A 8 -4.94 -1.06 18.87
CA ASP A 8 -4.27 -0.74 17.61
C ASP A 8 -5.27 -0.14 16.61
N ILE A 9 -4.91 1.00 16.06
CA ILE A 9 -5.72 1.71 15.07
C ILE A 9 -5.68 0.92 13.76
N LYS A 10 -6.86 0.78 13.15
CA LYS A 10 -7.05 0.13 11.85
C LYS A 10 -7.63 1.12 10.87
N VAL A 11 -6.82 1.54 9.90
CA VAL A 11 -7.22 2.47 8.84
C VAL A 11 -7.86 1.66 7.71
N ASN A 12 -9.08 1.99 7.31
CA ASN A 12 -9.78 1.29 6.23
C ASN A 12 -9.77 2.13 4.95
N MET A 13 -9.19 1.58 3.89
CA MET A 13 -9.06 2.26 2.60
C MET A 13 -9.66 1.43 1.48
N LEU A 14 -10.40 2.10 0.58
CA LEU A 14 -10.82 1.51 -0.68
C LEU A 14 -9.75 1.81 -1.74
N ILE A 15 -9.18 0.75 -2.32
CA ILE A 15 -8.19 0.81 -3.40
C ILE A 15 -8.75 0.02 -4.57
N THR A 16 -8.82 0.64 -5.75
CA THR A 16 -9.56 0.11 -6.91
C THR A 16 -8.94 0.53 -8.23
N GLY A 17 -9.32 -0.15 -9.31
CA GLY A 17 -8.84 0.18 -10.66
C GLY A 17 -7.33 0.06 -10.74
N GLU A 18 -6.71 0.99 -11.47
CA GLU A 18 -5.28 0.98 -11.75
C GLU A 18 -4.42 1.09 -10.47
N GLU A 19 -4.89 1.78 -9.42
CA GLU A 19 -4.18 1.79 -8.12
C GLU A 19 -4.04 0.39 -7.54
N LEU A 20 -5.08 -0.44 -7.67
CA LEU A 20 -5.07 -1.81 -7.16
C LEU A 20 -4.21 -2.72 -8.04
N GLU A 21 -4.31 -2.57 -9.36
CA GLU A 21 -3.51 -3.34 -10.32
C GLU A 21 -2.01 -3.11 -10.09
N GLU A 22 -1.61 -1.84 -9.96
CA GLU A 22 -0.22 -1.47 -9.72
C GLU A 22 0.25 -1.89 -8.32
N LEU A 23 -0.58 -1.73 -7.28
CA LEU A 23 -0.26 -2.23 -5.95
C LEU A 23 -0.01 -3.75 -5.96
N GLN A 24 -0.82 -4.52 -6.69
CA GLN A 24 -0.71 -5.98 -6.74
C GLN A 24 0.57 -6.46 -7.44
N ARG A 25 1.11 -5.69 -8.39
CA ARG A 25 2.40 -5.98 -9.04
C ARG A 25 3.58 -5.98 -8.06
N HIS A 26 3.48 -5.24 -6.96
CA HIS A 26 4.54 -5.07 -5.97
C HIS A 26 4.36 -5.93 -4.71
N THR A 27 3.41 -6.88 -4.71
CA THR A 27 3.11 -7.75 -3.55
C THR A 27 4.29 -8.60 -3.11
N TRP A 28 5.18 -8.99 -4.02
CA TRP A 28 6.38 -9.77 -3.71
C TRP A 28 7.34 -9.02 -2.77
N SER A 29 7.35 -7.68 -2.84
CA SER A 29 8.15 -6.82 -1.95
C SER A 29 7.53 -6.64 -0.57
N MET A 30 6.32 -7.17 -0.33
CA MET A 30 5.58 -7.08 0.94
C MET A 30 5.65 -8.37 1.77
N ALA A 31 6.41 -9.38 1.33
CA ALA A 31 6.43 -10.72 1.94
C ALA A 31 6.85 -10.70 3.43
N GLU A 32 7.65 -9.71 3.84
CA GLU A 32 8.12 -9.55 5.22
C GLU A 32 7.05 -8.93 6.15
N ALA A 33 5.96 -8.37 5.60
CA ALA A 33 4.90 -7.70 6.38
C ALA A 33 3.76 -8.65 6.78
N PHE A 34 4.09 -9.72 7.50
CA PHE A 34 3.11 -10.56 8.22
C PHE A 34 1.84 -10.97 7.42
N GLY A 35 1.99 -11.38 6.16
CA GLY A 35 0.87 -11.82 5.32
C GLY A 35 0.12 -10.69 4.60
N LEU A 36 0.66 -9.47 4.62
CA LEU A 36 0.18 -8.33 3.83
C LEU A 36 0.20 -8.63 2.33
N ASP A 37 1.28 -9.24 1.84
CA ASP A 37 1.43 -9.76 0.47
C ASP A 37 0.18 -10.52 0.01
N ARG A 38 -0.22 -11.56 0.76
CA ARG A 38 -1.38 -12.40 0.43
C ARG A 38 -2.69 -11.64 0.55
N ARG A 39 -2.82 -10.75 1.54
CA ARG A 39 -4.03 -9.93 1.72
C ARG A 39 -4.24 -8.99 0.54
N VAL A 40 -3.18 -8.36 0.05
CA VAL A 40 -3.21 -7.46 -1.10
C VAL A 40 -3.40 -8.24 -2.41
N GLU A 41 -2.70 -9.36 -2.61
CA GLU A 41 -2.86 -10.23 -3.78
C GLU A 41 -4.30 -10.74 -3.94
N GLN A 42 -4.95 -11.12 -2.83
CA GLN A 42 -6.33 -11.63 -2.85
C GLN A 42 -7.38 -10.52 -2.90
N TYR A 43 -7.00 -9.26 -2.66
CA TYR A 43 -7.91 -8.14 -2.58
C TYR A 43 -8.57 -7.86 -3.94
N LYS A 44 -9.87 -7.54 -3.91
CA LYS A 44 -10.69 -7.37 -5.13
C LYS A 44 -11.20 -5.94 -5.35
N GLY A 45 -10.83 -4.99 -4.48
CA GLY A 45 -11.28 -3.60 -4.61
C GLY A 45 -12.80 -3.39 -4.48
N LYS A 46 -13.55 -4.34 -3.90
CA LYS A 46 -15.01 -4.20 -3.76
C LYS A 46 -15.46 -3.61 -2.43
N ARG A 47 -14.61 -3.67 -1.41
CA ARG A 47 -14.86 -3.19 -0.04
C ARG A 47 -13.56 -2.64 0.52
N PRO A 48 -13.56 -1.68 1.45
CA PRO A 48 -12.33 -1.22 2.06
C PRO A 48 -11.51 -2.36 2.66
N ILE A 49 -10.20 -2.34 2.43
CA ILE A 49 -9.23 -3.17 3.12
C ILE A 49 -8.69 -2.37 4.30
N GLY A 50 -8.55 -3.03 5.45
CA GLY A 50 -8.02 -2.38 6.64
C GLY A 50 -6.55 -2.66 6.82
N PHE A 51 -5.78 -1.64 7.19
CA PHE A 51 -4.34 -1.68 7.43
C PHE A 51 -4.04 -1.23 8.86
N TYR A 52 -3.10 -1.93 9.49
CA TYR A 52 -2.49 -1.49 10.74
C TYR A 52 -1.24 -0.67 10.46
N ARG A 53 -0.68 -0.05 11.50
CA ARG A 53 0.52 0.81 11.39
C ARG A 53 1.64 0.15 10.58
N TRP A 54 2.05 -1.07 10.93
CA TRP A 54 3.10 -1.81 10.23
C TRP A 54 2.72 -2.20 8.80
N ASP A 55 1.43 -2.41 8.52
CA ASP A 55 0.98 -2.64 7.14
C ASP A 55 1.23 -1.35 6.32
N MET A 56 0.87 -0.19 6.87
CA MET A 56 1.02 1.10 6.19
C MET A 56 2.48 1.52 6.03
N GLU A 57 3.32 1.34 7.05
CA GLU A 57 4.77 1.58 6.96
C GLU A 57 5.38 0.74 5.83
N CYS A 58 5.08 -0.55 5.78
CA CYS A 58 5.55 -1.42 4.70
C CYS A 58 5.05 -0.97 3.32
N LEU A 59 3.76 -0.61 3.19
CA LEU A 59 3.21 -0.14 1.92
C LEU A 59 3.90 1.15 1.47
N ILE A 60 4.06 2.12 2.36
CA ILE A 60 4.68 3.41 2.04
C ILE A 60 6.12 3.20 1.55
N ASP A 61 6.90 2.36 2.22
CA ASP A 61 8.29 2.08 1.86
C ASP A 61 8.38 1.34 0.52
N VAL A 62 7.62 0.26 0.34
CA VAL A 62 7.62 -0.54 -0.91
C VAL A 62 7.22 0.32 -2.10
N LEU A 63 6.16 1.13 -1.96
CA LEU A 63 5.69 1.99 -3.04
C LEU A 63 6.68 3.11 -3.35
N SER A 64 7.33 3.69 -2.33
CA SER A 64 8.40 4.68 -2.55
C SER A 64 9.54 4.10 -3.35
N MET A 65 10.01 2.89 -2.98
CA MET A 65 11.09 2.20 -3.68
C MET A 65 10.71 1.88 -5.13
N ALA A 66 9.49 1.41 -5.36
CA ALA A 66 9.00 1.12 -6.71
C ALA A 66 8.93 2.39 -7.58
N LEU A 67 8.38 3.49 -7.05
CA LEU A 67 8.30 4.77 -7.75
C LEU A 67 9.69 5.36 -8.09
N ASP A 68 10.69 5.10 -7.24
CA ASP A 68 12.05 5.58 -7.44
C ASP A 68 12.87 4.70 -8.39
N ASP A 69 12.51 3.43 -8.62
CA ASP A 69 13.23 2.51 -9.52
C ASP A 69 12.93 2.79 -11.01
N PRO A 70 13.92 3.27 -11.80
CA PRO A 70 13.74 3.49 -13.23
C PRO A 70 13.50 2.22 -14.05
N LYS A 71 13.77 1.03 -13.50
CA LYS A 71 13.44 -0.25 -14.13
C LYS A 71 11.97 -0.59 -14.02
N GLU A 72 11.34 -0.24 -12.90
CA GLU A 72 9.91 -0.44 -12.68
C GLU A 72 9.09 0.61 -13.44
N TYR A 73 9.51 1.88 -13.35
CA TYR A 73 8.86 2.99 -14.06
C TYR A 73 9.87 3.79 -14.89
N PRO A 74 10.25 3.30 -16.08
CA PRO A 74 11.11 4.05 -17.01
C PRO A 74 10.40 5.29 -17.57
N ASP A 75 9.07 5.29 -17.63
CA ASP A 75 8.25 6.45 -17.98
C ASP A 75 7.36 6.88 -16.81
N ARG A 76 7.73 7.99 -16.19
CA ARG A 76 6.98 8.61 -15.08
C ARG A 76 5.74 9.40 -15.51
N ASN A 77 5.44 9.44 -16.81
CA ASN A 77 4.17 9.96 -17.34
C ASN A 77 3.15 8.84 -17.59
N SER A 78 3.53 7.58 -17.38
CA SER A 78 2.62 6.45 -17.51
C SER A 78 1.46 6.54 -16.51
N SER A 79 0.29 6.03 -16.91
CA SER A 79 -0.89 5.98 -16.06
C SER A 79 -0.64 5.12 -14.81
N GLY A 80 0.09 4.02 -14.94
CA GLY A 80 0.49 3.16 -13.83
C GLY A 80 1.37 3.87 -12.80
N TYR A 81 2.37 4.65 -13.25
CA TYR A 81 3.18 5.47 -12.33
C TYR A 81 2.31 6.49 -11.59
N ALA A 82 1.42 7.19 -12.32
CA ALA A 82 0.53 8.17 -11.73
C ALA A 82 -0.44 7.53 -10.71
N ALA A 83 -0.99 6.37 -11.03
CA ALA A 83 -1.87 5.62 -10.13
C ALA A 83 -1.15 5.17 -8.86
N LEU A 84 0.05 4.58 -8.99
CA LEU A 84 0.84 4.15 -7.84
C LEU A 84 1.25 5.33 -6.97
N LYS A 85 1.64 6.44 -7.59
CA LYS A 85 2.00 7.69 -6.90
C LYS A 85 0.82 8.26 -6.12
N ASN A 86 -0.36 8.32 -6.73
CA ASN A 86 -1.58 8.79 -6.06
C ASN A 86 -1.91 7.91 -4.84
N LEU A 87 -1.78 6.59 -4.98
CA LEU A 87 -1.98 5.67 -3.86
C LEU A 87 -0.96 5.91 -2.73
N TRP A 88 0.32 6.08 -3.07
CA TRP A 88 1.38 6.36 -2.10
C TRP A 88 1.14 7.67 -1.34
N GLU A 89 0.76 8.75 -2.03
CA GLU A 89 0.43 10.03 -1.41
C GLU A 89 -0.77 9.91 -0.46
N ARG A 90 -1.81 9.18 -0.86
CA ARG A 90 -2.98 8.89 -0.01
C ARG A 90 -2.58 8.08 1.22
N LEU A 91 -1.78 7.02 1.06
CA LEU A 91 -1.30 6.21 2.18
C LEU A 91 -0.52 7.05 3.19
N LYS A 92 0.36 7.94 2.72
CA LYS A 92 1.08 8.87 3.62
C LYS A 92 0.13 9.81 4.35
N SER A 93 -0.83 10.41 3.65
CA SER A 93 -1.79 11.33 4.28
C SER A 93 -2.62 10.64 5.36
N GLU A 94 -3.04 9.40 5.11
CA GLU A 94 -3.80 8.61 6.08
C GLU A 94 -2.89 8.19 7.25
N TYR A 95 -1.64 7.82 6.98
CA TYR A 95 -0.67 7.46 8.01
C TYR A 95 -0.39 8.63 8.96
N GLU A 96 -0.09 9.81 8.44
CA GLU A 96 0.17 11.00 9.26
C GLU A 96 -1.06 11.41 10.09
N ARG A 97 -2.27 11.27 9.54
CA ARG A 97 -3.51 11.61 10.25
C ARG A 97 -3.80 10.66 11.42
N ASP A 98 -3.55 9.38 11.24
CA ASP A 98 -3.95 8.33 12.19
C ASP A 98 -2.80 7.89 13.13
N PHE A 99 -1.54 8.15 12.76
CA PHE A 99 -0.34 7.73 13.49
C PHE A 99 0.74 8.82 13.65
N GLY A 100 0.60 9.98 13.00
CA GLY A 100 1.49 11.12 13.21
C GLY A 100 1.35 11.66 14.63
N GLU A 101 2.45 12.17 15.18
CA GLU A 101 2.50 12.79 16.52
C GLU A 101 1.85 14.18 16.57
#